data_AF-A0A376W1N8-F1
#
_entry.id   AF-A0A376W1N8-F1
#
_cell.length_a   1.000
_cell.length_b   1.000
_cell.length_c   1.000
_cell.angle_alpha   90.00
_cell.angle_beta   90.00
_cell.angle_gamma   90.00
#
_symmetry.space_group_name_H-M   'P 1'
#
loop_
_entity.id
_entity.type
_entity.pdbx_description
1 polymer ?
#
loop_
_entity_poly.entity_id
_entity_poly.type
_entity_poly.pdbx_seq_one_letter_code
_entity_poly.pdbx_strand_id
1 'polypeptide(L)'
;MPGSVSVDFGLDDGALDLSFAVGGADAHLFSRYAGSLDEVRLRFSGEYYSDADIRYVDIEVRGRITEIDMGEAKQGEDTEHSYSMKNTWYRLSGG
;
A
#
# COMPACT_ATOMS: atom_id res chain seq x y z
N MET A 1 14.14 37.76 -14.17
CA MET A 1 13.51 37.32 -12.91
C MET A 1 14.48 36.38 -12.21
N PRO A 2 15.00 36.71 -11.01
CA PRO A 2 15.94 35.86 -10.30
C PRO A 2 15.17 34.79 -9.53
N GLY A 3 14.84 33.69 -10.20
CA GLY A 3 14.27 32.48 -9.58
C GLY A 3 12.79 32.24 -9.89
N SER A 4 12.46 30.96 -10.09
CA SER A 4 11.09 30.46 -10.19
C SER A 4 10.49 30.27 -8.79
N VAL A 5 9.19 30.49 -8.67
CA VAL A 5 8.40 30.16 -7.47
C VAL A 5 7.72 28.82 -7.72
N SER A 6 7.77 27.91 -6.75
CA SER A 6 7.04 26.64 -6.84
C SER A 6 5.54 26.90 -6.68
N VAL A 7 4.75 26.35 -7.59
CA VAL A 7 3.28 26.39 -7.56
C VAL A 7 2.78 24.96 -7.35
N ASP A 8 1.78 24.82 -6.49
CA ASP A 8 1.18 23.53 -6.15
C ASP A 8 0.16 23.11 -7.22
N PHE A 9 0.39 21.96 -7.85
CA PHE A 9 -0.51 21.34 -8.83
C PHE A 9 -1.17 20.06 -8.28
N GLY A 10 -1.14 19.88 -6.96
CA GLY A 10 -1.59 18.68 -6.30
C GLY A 10 -0.53 17.58 -6.30
N LEU A 11 -1.00 16.37 -6.01
CA LEU A 11 -0.17 15.18 -5.92
C LEU A 11 0.16 14.63 -7.32
N ASP A 12 1.31 13.97 -7.43
CA ASP A 12 1.74 13.28 -8.64
C ASP A 12 0.86 12.05 -8.95
N ASP A 13 0.90 11.58 -10.20
CA ASP A 13 0.01 10.52 -10.73
C ASP A 13 0.17 9.15 -10.01
N GLY A 14 1.31 8.93 -9.34
CA GLY A 14 1.59 7.75 -8.53
C GLY A 14 1.64 7.99 -7.03
N ALA A 15 1.22 9.16 -6.55
CA ALA A 15 1.45 9.56 -5.16
C ALA A 15 0.74 8.68 -4.11
N LEU A 16 -0.30 7.94 -4.52
CA LEU A 16 -1.03 7.01 -3.66
C LEU A 16 -0.69 5.55 -3.94
N ASP A 17 0.28 5.27 -4.81
CA ASP A 17 0.69 3.91 -5.11
C ASP A 17 1.18 3.19 -3.85
N LEU A 18 0.80 1.94 -3.72
CA LEU A 18 1.16 1.12 -2.57
C LEU A 18 1.69 -0.23 -3.04
N SER A 19 2.82 -0.64 -2.50
CA SER A 19 3.31 -2.01 -2.56
C SER A 19 3.26 -2.66 -1.17
N PHE A 20 2.84 -3.91 -1.11
CA PHE A 20 2.84 -4.69 0.13
C PHE A 20 3.07 -6.17 -0.16
N ALA A 21 3.60 -6.89 0.83
CA ALA A 21 3.87 -8.32 0.74
C ALA A 21 2.97 -9.13 1.68
N VAL A 22 2.62 -10.34 1.27
CA VAL A 22 1.86 -11.30 2.05
C VAL A 22 2.56 -12.65 2.02
N GLY A 23 2.58 -13.34 3.16
CA GLY A 23 3.09 -14.71 3.26
C GLY A 23 2.19 -15.69 2.49
N GLY A 24 2.62 -16.05 1.29
CA GLY A 24 1.99 -17.01 0.42
C GLY A 24 0.74 -16.51 -0.32
N ALA A 25 -0.02 -17.49 -0.81
CA ALA A 25 -1.15 -17.26 -1.68
C ALA A 25 -2.42 -16.84 -0.92
N ASP A 26 -2.83 -15.58 -1.05
CA ASP A 26 -4.09 -15.09 -0.49
C ASP A 26 -5.22 -15.10 -1.52
N ALA A 27 -6.17 -16.02 -1.36
CA ALA A 27 -7.28 -16.20 -2.30
C ALA A 27 -8.16 -14.94 -2.45
N HIS A 28 -8.27 -14.12 -1.41
CA HIS A 28 -9.05 -12.89 -1.47
C HIS A 28 -8.39 -11.85 -2.38
N LEU A 29 -7.08 -11.64 -2.26
CA LEU A 29 -6.32 -10.74 -3.12
C LEU A 29 -6.28 -11.23 -4.56
N PHE A 30 -6.09 -12.53 -4.78
CA PHE A 30 -6.12 -13.12 -6.11
C PHE A 30 -7.45 -12.92 -6.83
N SER A 31 -8.56 -13.18 -6.14
CA SER A 31 -9.90 -13.07 -6.75
C SER A 31 -10.27 -11.64 -7.15
N ARG A 32 -9.60 -10.63 -6.60
CA ARG A 32 -9.84 -9.20 -6.84
C ARG A 32 -8.80 -8.56 -7.76
N TYR A 33 -7.86 -9.35 -8.28
CA TYR A 33 -6.86 -8.87 -9.23
C TYR A 33 -7.51 -8.21 -10.44
N ALA A 34 -6.99 -7.06 -10.86
CA ALA A 34 -7.48 -6.31 -12.01
C ALA A 34 -8.99 -5.99 -11.98
N GLY A 35 -9.59 -5.92 -10.78
CA GLY A 35 -11.00 -5.60 -10.59
C GLY A 35 -11.33 -4.11 -10.82
N SER A 36 -12.40 -3.64 -10.16
CA SER A 36 -12.80 -2.23 -10.18
C SER A 36 -11.73 -1.30 -9.60
N LEU A 37 -11.82 0.01 -9.89
CA LEU A 37 -10.85 1.00 -9.44
C LEU A 37 -10.75 1.10 -7.90
N ASP A 38 -11.81 0.74 -7.19
CA ASP A 38 -11.95 0.79 -5.73
C ASP A 38 -12.34 -0.58 -5.13
N GLU A 39 -11.96 -1.67 -5.82
CA GLU A 39 -12.33 -3.06 -5.49
C GLU A 39 -11.76 -3.56 -4.16
N VAL A 40 -10.54 -3.16 -3.83
CA VAL A 40 -9.78 -3.67 -2.68
C VAL A 40 -9.68 -2.55 -1.64
N ARG A 41 -9.96 -2.89 -0.39
CA ARG A 41 -9.77 -2.01 0.77
C ARG A 41 -8.87 -2.72 1.78
N LEU A 42 -7.80 -2.05 2.20
CA LEU A 42 -6.84 -2.57 3.16
C LEU A 42 -6.67 -1.59 4.32
N ARG A 43 -6.31 -2.14 5.48
CA ARG A 43 -5.93 -1.37 6.66
C ARG A 43 -4.62 -1.94 7.21
N PHE A 44 -3.63 -1.08 7.34
CA PHE A 44 -2.36 -1.37 8.00
C PHE A 44 -2.38 -0.68 9.35
N SER A 45 -2.42 -1.48 10.42
CA SER A 45 -2.36 -1.00 11.79
C SER A 45 -0.97 -1.29 12.35
N GLY A 46 -0.36 -0.29 12.96
CA GLY A 46 0.95 -0.40 13.57
C GLY A 46 1.14 0.59 14.71
N GLU A 47 2.29 0.49 15.36
CA GLU A 47 2.66 1.31 16.49
C GLU A 47 4.14 1.67 16.41
N TYR A 48 4.44 2.93 16.68
CA TYR A 48 5.80 3.43 16.77
C TYR A 48 6.19 3.57 18.23
N TYR A 49 7.25 2.87 18.60
CA TYR A 49 7.85 2.95 19.92
C TYR A 49 8.96 3.99 19.94
N SER A 50 8.93 4.86 20.95
CA SER A 50 10.03 5.75 21.29
C SER A 50 10.35 5.60 22.77
N ASP A 51 11.50 6.11 23.20
CA ASP A 51 11.88 6.11 24.62
C ASP A 51 10.88 6.87 25.52
N ALA A 52 10.03 7.73 24.94
CA ALA A 52 9.10 8.59 25.67
C ALA A 52 7.63 8.13 25.60
N ASP A 53 7.20 7.53 24.49
CA ASP A 53 5.79 7.20 24.25
C ASP A 53 5.59 6.18 23.12
N ILE A 54 4.39 5.61 23.07
CA ILE A 54 3.87 4.72 22.02
C ILE A 54 2.85 5.49 21.18
N ARG A 55 3.04 5.52 19.86
CA ARG A 55 2.09 6.14 18.94
C ARG A 55 1.45 5.14 18.02
N TYR A 56 0.12 5.04 18.07
CA TYR A 56 -0.68 4.20 17.19
C TYR A 56 -0.87 4.87 15.83
N VAL A 57 -0.69 4.08 14.77
CA VAL A 57 -0.85 4.53 13.39
C VAL A 57 -1.68 3.51 12.61
N ASP A 58 -2.71 4.04 11.97
CA ASP A 58 -3.58 3.32 11.05
C ASP A 58 -3.52 3.97 9.68
N ILE A 59 -3.20 3.16 8.68
CA ILE A 59 -3.26 3.53 7.27
C ILE A 59 -4.38 2.74 6.64
N GLU A 60 -5.43 3.42 6.19
CA GLU A 60 -6.48 2.82 5.38
C GLU A 60 -6.33 3.24 3.92
N VAL A 61 -6.47 2.28 3.02
CA VAL A 61 -6.37 2.51 1.57
C VAL A 61 -7.49 1.80 0.83
N ARG A 62 -7.85 2.37 -0.33
CA ARG A 62 -8.79 1.74 -1.25
C ARG A 62 -8.36 1.97 -2.69
N GLY A 63 -8.49 0.94 -3.52
CA GLY A 63 -7.90 0.95 -4.85
C GLY A 63 -8.05 -0.36 -5.59
N ARG A 64 -7.16 -0.55 -6.57
CA ARG A 64 -7.09 -1.74 -7.42
C ARG A 64 -5.70 -2.32 -7.46
N ILE A 65 -5.61 -3.65 -7.33
CA ILE A 65 -4.36 -4.40 -7.54
C ILE A 65 -4.03 -4.40 -9.04
N THR A 66 -2.86 -3.89 -9.38
CA THR A 66 -2.37 -3.79 -10.76
C THR A 66 -1.30 -4.81 -11.08
N GLU A 67 -0.64 -5.37 -10.07
CA GLU A 67 0.42 -6.36 -10.23
C GLU A 67 0.39 -7.34 -9.07
N ILE A 68 0.70 -8.61 -9.36
CA ILE A 68 1.01 -9.60 -8.34
C ILE A 68 2.28 -10.34 -8.78
N ASP A 69 3.31 -10.25 -7.95
CA ASP A 69 4.55 -11.01 -8.07
C ASP A 69 4.54 -12.18 -7.08
N MET A 70 4.66 -13.40 -7.59
CA MET A 70 4.62 -14.62 -6.76
C MET A 70 6.02 -15.05 -6.28
N GLY A 71 7.07 -14.37 -6.73
CA GLY A 71 8.44 -14.77 -6.45
C GLY A 71 8.76 -16.20 -6.88
N GLU A 72 9.62 -16.87 -6.11
CA GLU A 72 9.98 -18.26 -6.32
C GLU A 72 9.38 -19.16 -5.22
N ALA A 73 8.72 -20.24 -5.62
CA ALA A 73 8.18 -21.23 -4.68
C ALA A 73 9.16 -22.42 -4.55
N LYS A 74 10.11 -22.31 -3.62
CA LYS A 74 11.08 -23.37 -3.31
C LYS A 74 10.72 -24.12 -2.03
N GLN A 75 10.93 -25.43 -2.03
CA GLN A 75 10.69 -26.26 -0.85
C GLN A 75 11.62 -25.83 0.30
N GLY A 76 11.03 -25.44 1.43
CA GLY A 76 11.77 -25.05 2.63
C GLY A 76 12.11 -23.56 2.73
N GLU A 77 11.74 -22.76 1.73
CA GLU A 77 11.80 -21.28 1.79
C GLU A 77 10.40 -20.71 2.06
N ASP A 78 10.34 -19.57 2.75
CA ASP A 78 9.09 -18.86 2.94
C ASP A 78 8.61 -18.30 1.60
N THR A 79 7.39 -18.65 1.21
CA THR A 79 6.75 -18.11 0.02
C THR A 79 6.20 -16.73 0.35
N GLU A 80 6.64 -15.70 -0.39
CA GLU A 80 6.15 -14.33 -0.25
C GLU A 80 5.60 -13.85 -1.59
N HIS A 81 4.38 -13.31 -1.59
CA HIS A 81 3.78 -12.68 -2.76
C HIS A 81 3.73 -11.17 -2.55
N SER A 82 4.24 -10.41 -3.51
CA SER A 82 4.20 -8.94 -3.52
C SER A 82 3.05 -8.44 -4.40
N TYR A 83 2.35 -7.42 -3.92
CA TYR A 83 1.20 -6.83 -4.60
C TYR A 83 1.43 -5.34 -4.80
N SER A 84 1.22 -4.86 -6.01
CA SER A 84 1.20 -3.42 -6.33
C SER A 84 -0.23 -2.96 -6.52
N MET A 85 -0.58 -1.81 -5.93
CA MET A 85 -1.94 -1.28 -5.89
C MET A 85 -1.95 0.20 -6.25
N LYS A 86 -2.85 0.56 -7.18
CA LYS A 86 -3.20 1.94 -7.50
C LYS A 86 -4.38 2.37 -6.63
N ASN A 87 -4.16 3.32 -5.72
CA ASN A 87 -5.18 3.75 -4.76
C ASN A 87 -5.94 4.99 -5.24
N THR A 88 -7.25 4.99 -5.02
CA THR A 88 -8.12 6.15 -5.20
C THR A 88 -8.37 6.91 -3.91
N TRP A 89 -8.10 6.28 -2.77
CA TRP A 89 -8.33 6.86 -1.47
C TRP A 89 -7.28 6.39 -0.48
N TYR A 90 -6.83 7.32 0.35
CA TYR A 90 -5.86 7.12 1.41
C TYR A 90 -6.29 7.90 2.64
N ARG A 91 -6.15 7.28 3.81
CA ARG A 91 -6.30 7.96 5.10
C ARG A 91 -5.24 7.48 6.07
N LEU A 92 -4.52 8.45 6.61
CA LEU A 92 -3.70 8.28 7.80
C LEU A 92 -4.49 8.73 9.02
N SER A 93 -4.58 7.87 10.03
CA SER A 93 -5.07 8.21 11.35
C SER A 93 -4.06 7.78 12.39
N GLY A 94 -3.86 8.59 13.41
CA GLY A 94 -3.01 8.26 14.55
C GLY A 94 -3.51 8.98 15.79
N GLY A 95 -3.24 8.37 16.95
CA GLY A 95 -3.49 8.94 18.28
C GLY A 95 -2.39 9.92 18.69
#